data_AF-A0AAE3R9M9-F1
#
_entry.id   AF-A0AAE3R9M9-F1
#
_cell.length_a   1.000
_cell.length_b   1.000
_cell.length_c   1.000
_cell.angle_alpha   90.00
_cell.angle_beta   90.00
_cell.angle_gamma   90.00
#
_symmetry.space_group_name_H-M   'P 1'
#
loop_
_entity.id
_entity.type
_entity.pdbx_description
1 polymer ?
#
loop_
_entity_poly.entity_id
_entity_poly.type
_entity_poly.pdbx_seq_one_letter_code
_entity_poly.pdbx_strand_id
1 'polypeptide(L)'
;MNNKFEILDNLAIITQPEVSVSQLMLNGISLGDDESLLSIEFVESQWQVDKITKNVKSRTGGGYKIKNGKIVEIYLTEELVENLGIISTKDIIQTFGPTKAIEKSYGRLHFHYESRNIIVQWSETDKKLTRIFWGDVIPYPTFRREDILKQYLDLQGLSPDVYDWSIEYFSDNPPRLYRYKQLEALFQAFGIDPKYIQSFNAGEFIKARPVADYSEWLTDIEAYSLPIGLERDRDFNRDTVNHNKLIHIFAYLFKYRMVLERTLQYNSGWLEGYGATWVRYMIDKTEGFLNEENRAYVKYLDNLLCVAIDPYQQQYKKYELIEKYGYPDVDLRDIDADYY
;
A
#
# COMPACT_ATOMS: atom_id res chain seq x y z
N MET A 1 38.63 14.90 9.23
CA MET A 1 37.56 15.91 9.36
C MET A 1 36.65 15.45 10.49
N ASN A 2 36.24 16.32 11.43
CA ASN A 2 35.24 15.95 12.42
C ASN A 2 33.89 15.80 11.72
N ASN A 3 33.47 14.56 11.45
CA ASN A 3 32.15 14.29 10.90
C ASN A 3 31.13 14.37 12.03
N LYS A 4 30.69 15.60 12.34
CA LYS A 4 29.74 15.89 13.43
C LYS A 4 28.44 15.06 13.36
N PHE A 5 28.12 14.50 12.20
CA PHE A 5 26.90 13.75 11.94
C PHE A 5 27.12 12.25 11.68
N GLU A 6 28.29 11.72 12.05
CA GLU A 6 28.52 10.27 12.05
C GLU A 6 27.76 9.60 13.20
N ILE A 7 26.87 8.67 12.85
CA ILE A 7 26.01 7.96 13.82
C ILE A 7 26.84 7.09 14.76
N LEU A 8 27.94 6.49 14.28
CA LEU A 8 28.80 5.65 15.11
C LEU A 8 29.55 6.45 16.19
N ASP A 9 29.80 7.73 15.96
CA ASP A 9 30.46 8.61 16.93
C ASP A 9 29.47 9.14 17.98
N ASN A 10 28.20 9.33 17.59
CA ASN A 10 27.15 9.82 18.49
C ASN A 10 25.76 9.37 18.02
N LEU A 11 25.33 8.20 18.49
CA LEU A 11 24.05 7.61 18.11
C LEU A 11 22.84 8.50 18.47
N ALA A 12 22.92 9.28 19.56
CA ALA A 12 21.83 10.16 20.00
C ALA A 12 21.50 11.28 18.99
N ILE A 13 22.37 11.57 18.02
CA ILE A 13 22.09 12.60 17.02
C ILE A 13 20.85 12.27 16.15
N ILE A 14 20.53 10.97 15.97
CA ILE A 14 19.34 10.56 15.22
C ILE A 14 18.03 10.95 15.93
N THR A 15 18.07 11.22 17.23
CA THR A 15 16.87 11.56 18.00
C THR A 15 16.58 13.07 17.95
N GLN A 16 17.56 13.89 17.59
CA GLN A 16 17.48 15.36 17.55
C GLN A 16 16.58 15.86 16.41
N PRO A 17 15.41 16.47 16.71
CA PRO A 17 14.44 16.87 15.68
C PRO A 17 14.96 17.93 14.71
N GLU A 18 15.96 18.72 15.10
CA GLU A 18 16.61 19.75 14.29
C GLU A 18 17.62 19.21 13.27
N VAL A 19 18.06 17.95 13.41
CA VAL A 19 19.02 17.34 12.49
C VAL A 19 18.28 16.70 11.33
N SER A 20 18.57 17.17 10.12
CA SER A 20 18.03 16.57 8.90
C SER A 20 18.64 15.20 8.66
N VAL A 21 17.82 14.22 8.28
CA VAL A 21 18.30 12.88 7.93
C VAL A 21 19.27 12.85 6.74
N SER A 22 19.26 13.88 5.90
CA SER A 22 20.22 14.05 4.81
C SER A 22 21.63 14.41 5.29
N GLN A 23 21.79 14.81 6.55
CA GLN A 23 23.08 15.11 7.16
C GLN A 23 23.67 13.90 7.89
N LEU A 24 22.84 12.92 8.24
CA LEU A 24 23.26 11.74 8.99
C LEU A 24 24.11 10.82 8.10
N MET A 25 25.20 10.34 8.68
CA MET A 25 26.12 9.41 8.04
C MET A 25 26.23 8.12 8.86
N LEU A 26 26.44 7.02 8.15
CA LEU A 26 26.87 5.75 8.72
C LEU A 26 28.15 5.32 8.01
N ASN A 27 29.25 5.14 8.74
CA ASN A 27 30.58 4.85 8.17
C ASN A 27 31.01 5.87 7.09
N GLY A 28 30.67 7.14 7.29
CA GLY A 28 30.94 8.21 6.33
C GLY A 28 30.06 8.21 5.07
N ILE A 29 29.01 7.36 5.01
CA ILE A 29 28.08 7.26 3.87
C ILE A 29 26.75 7.94 4.23
N SER A 30 26.28 8.80 3.32
CA SER A 30 25.04 9.56 3.43
C SER A 30 23.96 9.05 2.48
N LEU A 31 22.73 9.52 2.66
CA LEU A 31 21.67 9.35 1.66
C LEU A 31 22.03 10.07 0.35
N GLY A 32 21.77 9.41 -0.77
CA GLY A 32 22.07 9.91 -2.13
C GLY A 32 23.49 9.61 -2.61
N ASP A 33 24.37 9.15 -1.73
CA ASP A 33 25.72 8.74 -2.11
C ASP A 33 25.72 7.59 -3.11
N ASP A 34 26.79 7.53 -3.89
CA ASP A 34 27.02 6.44 -4.83
C ASP A 34 27.45 5.17 -4.10
N GLU A 35 26.93 4.01 -4.53
CA GLU A 35 27.31 2.74 -3.94
C GLU A 35 28.80 2.43 -4.03
N SER A 36 29.52 3.03 -4.98
CA SER A 36 30.98 2.89 -5.12
C SER A 36 31.76 3.46 -3.93
N LEU A 37 31.14 4.29 -3.09
CA LEU A 37 31.74 4.78 -1.85
C LEU A 37 31.74 3.74 -0.73
N LEU A 38 30.96 2.66 -0.85
CA LEU A 38 30.96 1.58 0.13
C LEU A 38 32.24 0.76 0.04
N SER A 39 33.12 0.88 1.04
CA SER A 39 34.27 0.00 1.17
C SER A 39 33.82 -1.44 1.43
N ILE A 40 34.35 -2.38 0.66
CA ILE A 40 34.10 -3.82 0.81
C ILE A 40 34.46 -4.32 2.22
N GLU A 41 35.40 -3.66 2.89
CA GLU A 41 35.83 -3.99 4.25
C GLU A 41 34.71 -3.80 5.28
N PHE A 42 33.77 -2.88 5.01
CA PHE A 42 32.61 -2.63 5.87
C PHE A 42 31.43 -3.53 5.56
N VAL A 43 31.46 -4.30 4.47
CA VAL A 43 30.36 -5.18 4.07
C VAL A 43 30.47 -6.52 4.79
N GLU A 44 29.42 -6.88 5.52
CA GLU A 44 29.25 -8.20 6.13
C GLU A 44 28.57 -9.14 5.14
N SER A 45 27.46 -8.68 4.57
CA SER A 45 26.69 -9.43 3.58
C SER A 45 25.94 -8.48 2.66
N GLN A 46 25.59 -8.97 1.48
CA GLN A 46 24.73 -8.26 0.54
C GLN A 46 23.81 -9.24 -0.16
N TRP A 47 22.59 -8.80 -0.49
CA TRP A 47 21.65 -9.60 -1.27
C TRP A 47 20.85 -8.72 -2.21
N GLN A 48 20.60 -9.26 -3.40
CA GLN A 48 19.80 -8.61 -4.43
C GLN A 48 18.31 -8.83 -4.12
N VAL A 49 17.51 -7.77 -4.15
CA VAL A 49 16.05 -7.83 -3.96
C VAL A 49 15.34 -7.92 -5.31
N ASP A 50 15.74 -7.08 -6.27
CA ASP A 50 15.23 -7.06 -7.65
C ASP A 50 16.35 -6.58 -8.59
N LYS A 51 16.08 -6.31 -9.87
CA LYS A 51 17.14 -5.91 -10.84
C LYS A 51 17.88 -4.61 -10.47
N ILE A 52 17.27 -3.73 -9.68
CA ILE A 52 17.76 -2.39 -9.38
C ILE A 52 17.97 -2.13 -7.88
N THR A 53 17.46 -3.00 -7.01
CA THR A 53 17.49 -2.86 -5.55
C THR A 53 18.33 -3.97 -4.92
N LYS A 54 19.25 -3.58 -4.03
CA LYS A 54 19.98 -4.52 -3.15
C LYS A 54 20.10 -3.96 -1.74
N ASN A 55 20.26 -4.87 -0.78
CA ASN A 55 20.55 -4.51 0.61
C ASN A 55 21.97 -4.93 0.96
N VAL A 56 22.62 -4.12 1.79
CA VAL A 56 23.98 -4.33 2.28
C VAL A 56 23.96 -4.23 3.80
N LYS A 57 24.34 -5.30 4.49
CA LYS A 57 24.58 -5.26 5.94
C LYS A 57 26.03 -4.88 6.19
N SER A 58 26.23 -3.90 7.07
CA SER A 58 27.55 -3.46 7.48
C SER A 58 28.03 -4.20 8.73
N ARG A 59 29.33 -4.47 8.80
CA ARG A 59 29.99 -5.07 9.96
C ARG A 59 29.95 -4.20 11.21
N THR A 60 29.64 -2.91 11.08
CA THR A 60 29.52 -1.98 12.21
C THR A 60 28.12 -1.96 12.82
N GLY A 61 27.24 -2.89 12.46
CA GLY A 61 25.90 -3.02 13.05
C GLY A 61 24.84 -2.12 12.39
N GLY A 62 25.08 -1.65 11.17
CA GLY A 62 24.07 -0.96 10.37
C GLY A 62 23.92 -1.58 8.98
N GLY A 63 23.33 -0.84 8.05
CA GLY A 63 23.26 -1.24 6.66
C GLY A 63 22.55 -0.23 5.78
N TYR A 64 22.47 -0.58 4.50
CA TYR A 64 22.03 0.31 3.44
C TYR A 64 21.08 -0.42 2.50
N LYS A 65 20.08 0.30 2.01
CA LYS A 65 19.32 -0.05 0.82
C LYS A 65 19.83 0.78 -0.33
N ILE A 66 20.20 0.10 -1.41
CA ILE A 66 20.71 0.71 -2.62
C ILE A 66 19.69 0.51 -3.72
N LYS A 67 19.35 1.59 -4.42
CA LYS A 67 18.45 1.57 -5.58
C LYS A 67 19.08 2.35 -6.72
N ASN A 68 19.21 1.73 -7.90
CA ASN A 68 19.88 2.32 -9.06
C ASN A 68 21.31 2.83 -8.73
N GLY A 69 22.06 2.08 -7.93
CA GLY A 69 23.41 2.44 -7.51
C GLY A 69 23.50 3.59 -6.50
N LYS A 70 22.39 4.08 -5.96
CA LYS A 70 22.35 5.14 -4.94
C LYS A 70 21.87 4.65 -3.59
N ILE A 71 22.45 5.17 -2.51
CA ILE A 71 22.01 4.93 -1.14
C ILE A 71 20.67 5.64 -0.93
N VAL A 72 19.59 4.88 -0.78
CA VAL A 72 18.24 5.45 -0.60
C VAL A 72 17.71 5.27 0.82
N GLU A 73 18.21 4.30 1.57
CA GLU A 73 17.82 4.06 2.96
C GLU A 73 19.06 3.63 3.75
N ILE A 74 19.15 4.06 5.00
CA ILE A 74 20.14 3.58 5.95
C ILE A 74 19.38 3.04 7.16
N TYR A 75 19.88 1.95 7.74
CA TYR A 75 19.28 1.36 8.94
C TYR A 75 20.33 0.97 9.98
N LEU A 76 19.92 0.96 11.24
CA LEU A 76 20.68 0.44 12.37
C LEU A 76 20.10 -0.90 12.79
N THR A 77 20.97 -1.86 13.14
CA THR A 77 20.57 -3.13 13.73
C THR A 77 20.34 -2.97 15.23
N GLU A 78 19.78 -4.02 15.82
CA GLU A 78 19.52 -4.15 17.26
C GLU A 78 20.74 -3.81 18.10
N GLU A 79 21.90 -4.39 17.77
CA GLU A 79 23.17 -4.20 18.50
C GLU A 79 23.57 -2.71 18.62
N LEU A 80 23.34 -1.91 17.58
CA LEU A 80 23.62 -0.48 17.65
C LEU A 80 22.57 0.26 18.48
N VAL A 81 21.28 0.00 18.22
CA VAL A 81 20.19 0.79 18.81
C VAL A 81 19.95 0.51 20.28
N GLU A 82 20.42 -0.62 20.82
CA GLU A 82 20.44 -0.90 22.26
C GLU A 82 21.15 0.20 23.06
N ASN A 83 22.18 0.83 22.49
CA ASN A 83 22.93 1.92 23.14
C ASN A 83 22.10 3.21 23.35
N LEU A 84 20.90 3.32 22.76
CA LEU A 84 19.98 4.43 23.02
C LEU A 84 19.27 4.31 24.37
N GLY A 85 19.32 3.15 25.04
CA GLY A 85 18.66 2.94 26.33
C GLY A 85 17.13 2.94 26.27
N ILE A 86 16.55 2.68 25.10
CA ILE A 86 15.10 2.60 24.88
C ILE A 86 14.63 1.19 25.28
N ILE A 87 13.90 1.08 26.39
CA ILE A 87 13.42 -0.19 26.95
C ILE A 87 11.90 -0.34 26.92
N SER A 88 11.19 0.65 26.36
CA SER A 88 9.74 0.61 26.19
C SER A 88 9.28 1.50 25.03
N THR A 89 8.04 1.29 24.57
CA THR A 89 7.40 2.16 23.58
C THR A 89 7.17 3.59 24.08
N LYS A 90 7.06 3.78 25.41
CA LYS A 90 7.00 5.10 26.03
C LYS A 90 8.31 5.85 25.86
N ASP A 91 9.44 5.14 25.98
CA ASP A 91 10.77 5.75 25.79
C ASP A 91 10.98 6.16 24.33
N ILE A 92 10.43 5.41 23.36
CA ILE A 92 10.43 5.81 21.95
C ILE A 92 9.75 7.18 21.79
N ILE A 93 8.55 7.35 22.36
CA ILE A 93 7.80 8.60 22.27
C ILE A 93 8.53 9.75 23.01
N GLN A 94 9.14 9.46 24.15
CA GLN A 94 9.93 10.46 24.89
C GLN A 94 11.19 10.88 24.11
N THR A 95 11.82 9.95 23.38
CA THR A 95 13.09 10.15 22.71
C THR A 95 12.93 10.81 21.34
N PHE A 96 11.95 10.37 20.54
CA PHE A 96 11.73 10.84 19.17
C PHE A 96 10.57 11.84 19.05
N GLY A 97 9.75 11.98 20.08
CA GLY A 97 8.53 12.79 20.09
C GLY A 97 7.27 11.96 19.85
N PRO A 98 6.08 12.58 19.92
CA PRO A 98 4.82 11.90 19.64
C PRO A 98 4.66 11.59 18.15
N THR A 99 4.02 10.45 17.84
CA THR A 99 3.54 10.14 16.48
C THR A 99 2.16 9.48 16.56
N LYS A 100 1.32 9.76 15.56
CA LYS A 100 0.05 9.06 15.31
C LYS A 100 0.19 7.87 14.37
N ALA A 101 1.28 7.81 13.62
CA ALA A 101 1.50 6.84 12.56
C ALA A 101 2.24 5.62 13.14
N ILE A 102 1.52 4.82 13.93
CA ILE A 102 2.01 3.54 14.44
C ILE A 102 1.38 2.44 13.58
N GLU A 103 2.20 1.52 13.09
CA GLU A 103 1.75 0.38 12.28
C GLU A 103 2.18 -0.92 12.94
N LYS A 104 1.24 -1.86 13.06
CA LYS A 104 1.52 -3.22 13.52
C LYS A 104 1.72 -4.15 12.32
N SER A 105 2.85 -4.85 12.29
CA SER A 105 3.14 -5.87 11.28
C SER A 105 4.13 -6.92 11.80
N TYR A 106 3.84 -8.21 11.60
CA TYR A 106 4.67 -9.35 11.97
C TYR A 106 5.15 -9.32 13.43
N GLY A 107 4.24 -9.03 14.37
CA GLY A 107 4.58 -8.90 15.79
C GLY A 107 5.48 -7.71 16.14
N ARG A 108 5.59 -6.72 15.24
CA ARG A 108 6.38 -5.50 15.43
C ARG A 108 5.51 -4.26 15.32
N LEU A 109 5.87 -3.25 16.08
CA LEU A 109 5.34 -1.90 15.96
C LEU A 109 6.35 -1.03 15.20
N HIS A 110 5.86 -0.32 14.20
CA HIS A 110 6.61 0.63 13.40
C HIS A 110 6.10 2.03 13.74
N PHE A 111 6.94 2.83 14.40
CA PHE A 111 6.65 4.23 14.72
C PHE A 111 7.20 5.09 13.59
N HIS A 112 6.30 5.66 12.79
CA HIS A 112 6.65 6.48 11.64
C HIS A 112 6.72 7.95 12.05
N TYR A 113 7.86 8.58 11.79
CA TYR A 113 8.10 10.02 11.99
C TYR A 113 8.22 10.67 10.60
N GLU A 114 7.09 10.84 9.93
CA GLU A 114 7.01 11.23 8.51
C GLU A 114 7.75 12.54 8.20
N SER A 115 7.66 13.56 9.08
CA SER A 115 8.36 14.84 8.89
C SER A 115 9.88 14.73 8.87
N ARG A 116 10.42 13.62 9.39
CA ARG A 116 11.85 13.33 9.48
C ARG A 116 12.27 12.18 8.56
N ASN A 117 11.33 11.49 7.91
CA ASN A 117 11.59 10.24 7.17
C ASN A 117 12.34 9.19 8.03
N ILE A 118 11.89 9.00 9.27
CA ILE A 118 12.44 8.00 10.21
C ILE A 118 11.37 6.97 10.56
N ILE A 119 11.76 5.70 10.64
CA ILE A 119 10.94 4.63 11.22
C ILE A 119 11.71 4.01 12.39
N VAL A 120 11.05 3.90 13.54
CA VAL A 120 11.57 3.21 14.73
C VAL A 120 10.79 1.91 14.92
N GLN A 121 11.48 0.77 14.91
CA GLN A 121 10.86 -0.55 14.97
C GLN A 121 11.04 -1.20 16.34
N TRP A 122 9.92 -1.62 16.93
CA TRP A 122 9.84 -2.27 18.23
C TRP A 122 9.29 -3.70 18.09
N SER A 123 9.97 -4.68 18.68
CA SER A 123 9.46 -6.07 18.75
C SER A 123 8.48 -6.21 19.92
N GLU A 124 7.22 -6.56 19.63
CA GLU A 124 6.24 -6.83 20.69
C GLU A 124 6.54 -8.15 21.42
N THR A 125 7.15 -9.11 20.75
CA THR A 125 7.52 -10.41 21.32
C THR A 125 8.71 -10.27 22.27
N ASP A 126 9.78 -9.63 21.81
CA ASP A 126 11.03 -9.54 22.56
C ASP A 126 11.06 -8.32 23.50
N LYS A 127 10.07 -7.43 23.39
CA LYS A 127 9.97 -6.18 24.16
C LYS A 127 11.24 -5.33 24.08
N LYS A 128 11.77 -5.14 22.87
CA LYS A 128 12.98 -4.34 22.62
C LYS A 128 12.93 -3.57 21.31
N LEU A 129 13.76 -2.54 21.23
CA LEU A 129 14.00 -1.79 20.00
C LEU A 129 14.87 -2.63 19.07
N THR A 130 14.39 -2.92 17.86
CA THR A 130 15.10 -3.82 16.94
C THR A 130 15.84 -3.08 15.84
N ARG A 131 15.27 -1.98 15.32
CA ARG A 131 15.84 -1.23 14.20
C ARG A 131 15.41 0.23 14.20
N ILE A 132 16.23 1.09 13.61
CA ILE A 132 15.86 2.43 13.18
C ILE A 132 16.24 2.57 11.70
N PHE A 133 15.36 3.14 10.89
CA PHE A 133 15.55 3.38 9.46
C PHE A 133 15.43 4.88 9.16
N TRP A 134 16.18 5.39 8.18
CA TRP A 134 15.97 6.72 7.61
C TRP A 134 16.26 6.79 6.11
N GLY A 135 15.59 7.72 5.42
CA GLY A 135 15.70 7.93 3.97
C GLY A 135 14.39 7.66 3.24
N ASP A 136 14.44 6.99 2.08
CA ASP A 136 13.30 6.48 1.31
C ASP A 136 12.70 5.22 2.00
N VAL A 137 12.35 5.41 3.28
CA VAL A 137 11.72 4.42 4.13
C VAL A 137 10.29 4.18 3.67
N ILE A 138 9.75 3.00 3.97
CA ILE A 138 8.37 2.63 3.59
C ILE A 138 7.41 3.68 4.18
N PRO A 139 6.69 4.46 3.35
CA PRO A 139 5.80 5.49 3.86
C PRO A 139 4.66 4.84 4.63
N TYR A 140 4.15 5.56 5.64
CA TYR A 140 2.97 5.11 6.36
C TYR A 140 1.78 4.90 5.39
N PRO A 141 1.02 3.80 5.52
CA PRO A 141 0.00 3.45 4.53
C PRO A 141 -0.99 4.60 4.28
N THR A 142 -1.16 4.92 3.00
CA THR A 142 -2.07 5.95 2.51
C THR A 142 -3.08 5.27 1.57
N PHE A 143 -4.36 5.45 1.87
CA PHE A 143 -5.46 4.82 1.17
C PHE A 143 -6.09 5.79 0.19
N ARG A 144 -6.45 5.25 -0.97
CA ARG A 144 -7.05 5.95 -2.11
C ARG A 144 -8.24 5.15 -2.62
N ARG A 145 -8.95 5.70 -3.59
CA ARG A 145 -10.07 5.07 -4.27
C ARG A 145 -9.73 3.71 -4.91
N GLU A 146 -8.49 3.52 -5.34
CA GLU A 146 -7.98 2.25 -5.85
C GLU A 146 -8.02 1.16 -4.76
N ASP A 147 -7.83 1.52 -3.49
CA ASP A 147 -7.87 0.58 -2.37
C ASP A 147 -9.29 0.11 -2.08
N ILE A 148 -10.33 0.92 -2.34
CA ILE A 148 -11.72 0.48 -2.28
C ILE A 148 -11.97 -0.63 -3.31
N LEU A 149 -11.61 -0.38 -4.57
CA LEU A 149 -11.79 -1.33 -5.66
C LEU A 149 -11.05 -2.63 -5.38
N LYS A 150 -9.78 -2.52 -4.97
CA LYS A 150 -8.94 -3.67 -4.63
C LYS A 150 -9.51 -4.47 -3.46
N GLN A 151 -9.90 -3.81 -2.37
CA GLN A 151 -10.45 -4.45 -1.18
C GLN A 151 -11.78 -5.17 -1.48
N TYR A 152 -12.63 -4.54 -2.30
CA TYR A 152 -13.88 -5.15 -2.74
C TYR A 152 -13.64 -6.41 -3.59
N LEU A 153 -12.74 -6.33 -4.58
CA LEU A 153 -12.41 -7.47 -5.44
C LEU A 153 -11.74 -8.60 -4.67
N ASP A 154 -10.87 -8.29 -3.71
CA ASP A 154 -10.25 -9.27 -2.81
C ASP A 154 -11.30 -10.03 -1.99
N LEU A 155 -12.20 -9.31 -1.32
CA LEU A 155 -13.28 -9.94 -0.56
C LEU A 155 -14.24 -10.75 -1.46
N GLN A 156 -14.50 -10.29 -2.68
CA GLN A 156 -15.29 -11.02 -3.68
C GLN A 156 -14.61 -12.29 -4.20
N GLY A 157 -13.29 -12.31 -4.31
CA GLY A 157 -12.54 -13.53 -4.58
C GLY A 157 -12.71 -14.56 -3.47
N LEU A 158 -12.73 -14.12 -2.21
CA LEU A 158 -12.84 -14.98 -1.03
C LEU A 158 -14.28 -15.41 -0.71
N SER A 159 -15.27 -14.57 -0.99
CA SER A 159 -16.69 -14.80 -0.72
C SER A 159 -17.55 -14.28 -1.90
N PRO A 160 -17.77 -15.11 -2.94
CA PRO A 160 -18.37 -14.64 -4.19
C PRO A 160 -19.82 -14.15 -4.08
N ASP A 161 -20.59 -14.67 -3.12
CA ASP A 161 -21.96 -14.21 -2.89
C ASP A 161 -21.96 -12.94 -2.03
N VAL A 162 -22.11 -11.79 -2.70
CA VAL A 162 -22.06 -10.47 -2.07
C VAL A 162 -23.29 -10.17 -1.20
N TYR A 163 -24.40 -10.89 -1.40
CA TYR A 163 -25.64 -10.64 -0.66
C TYR A 163 -25.60 -11.17 0.77
N ASP A 164 -24.73 -12.15 1.03
CA ASP A 164 -24.52 -12.71 2.37
C ASP A 164 -23.57 -11.85 3.21
N TRP A 165 -22.84 -10.91 2.60
CA TRP A 165 -21.80 -10.14 3.29
C TRP A 165 -22.37 -9.30 4.43
N SER A 166 -21.93 -9.63 5.63
CA SER A 166 -22.28 -8.95 6.88
C SER A 166 -21.25 -9.28 7.96
N ILE A 167 -21.23 -8.50 9.03
CA ILE A 167 -20.42 -8.78 10.22
C ILE A 167 -20.79 -10.15 10.82
N GLU A 168 -22.08 -10.45 10.85
CA GLU A 168 -22.63 -11.70 11.38
C GLU A 168 -22.20 -12.90 10.54
N TYR A 169 -22.33 -12.79 9.20
CA TYR A 169 -21.94 -13.86 8.28
C TYR A 169 -20.45 -14.20 8.36
N PHE A 170 -19.59 -13.18 8.55
CA PHE A 170 -18.14 -13.38 8.67
C PHE A 170 -17.63 -13.58 10.11
N SER A 171 -18.51 -13.62 11.11
CA SER A 171 -18.11 -13.64 12.53
C SER A 171 -17.14 -14.77 12.90
N ASP A 172 -17.30 -15.95 12.30
CA ASP A 172 -16.43 -17.13 12.50
C ASP A 172 -15.25 -17.22 11.51
N ASN A 173 -15.07 -16.21 10.64
CA ASN A 173 -13.97 -16.11 9.68
C ASN A 173 -13.26 -14.75 9.78
N PRO A 174 -12.32 -14.59 10.73
CA PRO A 174 -11.59 -13.35 10.96
C PRO A 174 -10.94 -12.74 9.71
N PRO A 175 -10.28 -13.51 8.81
CA PRO A 175 -9.77 -12.98 7.54
C PRO A 175 -10.80 -12.17 6.75
N ARG A 176 -12.01 -12.72 6.57
CA ARG A 176 -13.10 -12.09 5.81
C ARG A 176 -13.76 -10.98 6.62
N LEU A 177 -13.92 -11.18 7.92
CA LEU A 177 -14.52 -10.19 8.83
C LEU A 177 -13.72 -8.88 8.83
N TYR A 178 -12.40 -8.97 9.00
CA TYR A 178 -11.56 -7.77 9.03
C TYR A 178 -11.52 -7.09 7.67
N ARG A 179 -11.45 -7.86 6.56
CA ARG A 179 -11.54 -7.29 5.22
C ARG A 179 -12.86 -6.56 4.97
N TYR A 180 -13.98 -7.09 5.46
CA TYR A 180 -15.29 -6.44 5.39
C TYR A 180 -15.31 -5.14 6.20
N LYS A 181 -14.82 -5.15 7.44
CA LYS A 181 -14.70 -3.94 8.28
C LYS A 181 -13.80 -2.87 7.67
N GLN A 182 -12.68 -3.27 7.05
CA GLN A 182 -11.82 -2.35 6.30
C GLN A 182 -12.57 -1.71 5.13
N LEU A 183 -13.36 -2.51 4.40
CA LEU A 183 -14.19 -2.02 3.30
C LEU A 183 -15.26 -1.04 3.78
N GLU A 184 -15.95 -1.33 4.89
CA GLU A 184 -16.92 -0.41 5.51
C GLU A 184 -16.27 0.93 5.89
N ALA A 185 -15.12 0.89 6.56
CA ALA A 185 -14.39 2.10 6.95
C ALA A 185 -13.93 2.92 5.73
N LEU A 186 -13.47 2.25 4.67
CA LEU A 186 -13.11 2.92 3.41
C LEU A 186 -14.34 3.54 2.73
N PHE A 187 -15.47 2.84 2.66
CA PHE A 187 -16.71 3.40 2.11
C PHE A 187 -17.08 4.69 2.86
N GLN A 188 -17.11 4.65 4.19
CA GLN A 188 -17.41 5.84 5.00
C GLN A 188 -16.41 6.97 4.77
N ALA A 189 -15.11 6.67 4.74
CA ALA A 189 -14.06 7.65 4.52
C ALA A 189 -14.25 8.41 3.21
N PHE A 190 -14.57 7.70 2.13
CA PHE A 190 -14.78 8.29 0.82
C PHE A 190 -16.21 8.81 0.59
N GLY A 191 -17.05 8.89 1.64
CA GLY A 191 -18.40 9.42 1.56
C GLY A 191 -19.39 8.51 0.82
N ILE A 192 -19.14 7.20 0.81
CA ILE A 192 -20.06 6.18 0.32
C ILE A 192 -20.73 5.53 1.53
N ASP A 193 -22.05 5.50 1.55
CA ASP A 193 -22.80 4.81 2.61
C ASP A 193 -22.52 3.29 2.56
N PRO A 194 -22.07 2.65 3.66
CA PRO A 194 -21.79 1.21 3.71
C PRO A 194 -22.94 0.31 3.25
N LYS A 195 -24.19 0.78 3.29
CA LYS A 195 -25.34 0.04 2.74
C LYS A 195 -25.17 -0.32 1.26
N TYR A 196 -24.34 0.43 0.52
CA TYR A 196 -24.06 0.19 -0.89
C TYR A 196 -23.02 -0.89 -1.13
N ILE A 197 -22.40 -1.50 -0.11
CA ILE A 197 -21.40 -2.55 -0.31
C ILE A 197 -21.97 -3.70 -1.16
N GLN A 198 -23.14 -4.23 -0.80
CA GLN A 198 -23.75 -5.36 -1.52
C GLN A 198 -24.17 -5.01 -2.96
N SER A 199 -24.48 -3.73 -3.22
CA SER A 199 -24.88 -3.21 -4.52
C SER A 199 -23.76 -2.43 -5.23
N PHE A 200 -22.51 -2.55 -4.76
CA PHE A 200 -21.41 -1.72 -5.24
C PHE A 200 -21.13 -1.97 -6.71
N ASN A 201 -21.11 -3.24 -7.12
CA ASN A 201 -20.97 -3.68 -8.51
C ASN A 201 -22.08 -3.15 -9.44
N ALA A 202 -23.25 -2.82 -8.91
CA ALA A 202 -24.37 -2.24 -9.64
C ALA A 202 -24.24 -0.71 -9.78
N GLY A 203 -23.30 -0.07 -9.09
CA GLY A 203 -23.01 1.37 -9.19
C GLY A 203 -24.00 2.27 -8.45
N GLU A 204 -24.88 1.74 -7.61
CA GLU A 204 -25.96 2.52 -6.99
C GLU A 204 -25.48 3.70 -6.15
N PHE A 205 -24.28 3.58 -5.56
CA PHE A 205 -23.65 4.64 -4.78
C PHE A 205 -23.43 5.94 -5.57
N ILE A 206 -23.41 5.89 -6.91
CA ILE A 206 -23.28 7.08 -7.76
C ILE A 206 -24.43 8.07 -7.53
N LYS A 207 -25.62 7.57 -7.12
CA LYS A 207 -26.77 8.42 -6.78
C LYS A 207 -26.55 9.29 -5.54
N ALA A 208 -25.56 8.96 -4.72
CA ALA A 208 -25.27 9.71 -3.49
C ALA A 208 -24.61 11.08 -3.76
N ARG A 209 -24.16 11.34 -5.00
CA ARG A 209 -23.46 12.57 -5.38
C ARG A 209 -24.10 13.25 -6.59
N PRO A 210 -24.08 14.60 -6.69
CA PRO A 210 -24.43 15.30 -7.91
C PRO A 210 -23.69 14.80 -9.17
N VAL A 211 -24.37 14.76 -10.32
CA VAL A 211 -23.75 14.37 -11.61
C VAL A 211 -22.55 15.27 -11.95
N ALA A 212 -22.61 16.55 -11.57
CA ALA A 212 -21.56 17.53 -11.83
C ALA A 212 -20.21 17.16 -11.22
N ASP A 213 -20.19 16.39 -10.12
CA ASP A 213 -18.96 15.96 -9.47
C ASP A 213 -18.13 15.03 -10.36
N TYR A 214 -18.77 14.30 -11.28
CA TYR A 214 -18.12 13.36 -12.21
C TYR A 214 -17.50 14.06 -13.43
N SER A 215 -17.10 15.32 -13.30
CA SER A 215 -16.63 16.17 -14.40
C SER A 215 -15.46 15.57 -15.21
N GLU A 216 -14.51 14.92 -14.53
CA GLU A 216 -13.39 14.20 -15.16
C GLU A 216 -13.91 13.08 -16.07
N TRP A 217 -14.82 12.26 -15.55
CA TRP A 217 -15.41 11.14 -16.30
C TRP A 217 -16.28 11.61 -17.47
N LEU A 218 -17.08 12.66 -17.26
CA LEU A 218 -17.90 13.27 -18.30
C LEU A 218 -17.04 13.81 -19.45
N THR A 219 -15.86 14.36 -19.13
CA THR A 219 -14.91 14.87 -20.14
C THR A 219 -14.31 13.73 -20.96
N ASP A 220 -13.99 12.60 -20.32
CA ASP A 220 -13.50 11.40 -21.01
C ASP A 220 -14.57 10.81 -21.97
N ILE A 221 -15.82 10.71 -21.50
CA ILE A 221 -16.96 10.25 -22.33
C ILE A 221 -17.17 11.20 -23.53
N GLU A 222 -17.13 12.51 -23.30
CA GLU A 222 -17.24 13.52 -24.35
C GLU A 222 -16.13 13.36 -25.38
N ALA A 223 -14.87 13.24 -24.93
CA ALA A 223 -13.71 13.05 -25.80
C ALA A 223 -13.79 11.77 -26.65
N TYR A 224 -14.36 10.68 -26.12
CA TYR A 224 -14.62 9.46 -26.88
C TYR A 224 -15.68 9.65 -27.98
N SER A 225 -16.71 10.47 -27.73
CA SER A 225 -17.80 10.70 -28.68
C SER A 225 -17.42 11.58 -29.89
N LEU A 226 -16.47 12.52 -29.72
CA LEU A 226 -16.10 13.52 -30.74
C LEU A 226 -15.54 12.98 -32.07
N PRO A 227 -14.69 11.93 -32.12
CA PRO A 227 -14.10 11.42 -33.35
C PRO A 227 -15.03 10.46 -34.12
N ILE A 228 -16.07 9.93 -33.49
CA ILE A 228 -16.95 8.92 -34.08
C ILE A 228 -18.05 9.65 -34.86
N GLY A 229 -17.87 9.81 -36.17
CA GLY A 229 -18.77 10.58 -37.05
C GLY A 229 -20.26 10.18 -37.04
N LEU A 230 -20.63 9.05 -36.43
CA LEU A 230 -22.01 8.61 -36.20
C LEU A 230 -22.68 9.27 -34.98
N GLU A 231 -21.90 9.73 -33.99
CA GLU A 231 -22.39 10.38 -32.75
C GLU A 231 -22.40 11.92 -32.87
N ARG A 232 -21.66 12.48 -33.83
CA ARG A 232 -21.57 13.93 -34.05
C ARG A 232 -22.92 14.57 -34.40
N ASP A 233 -23.81 13.82 -35.05
CA ASP A 233 -25.18 14.22 -35.37
C ASP A 233 -26.20 13.79 -34.29
N ARG A 234 -25.77 13.00 -33.29
CA ARG A 234 -26.56 12.55 -32.13
C ARG A 234 -26.00 13.12 -30.83
N ASP A 235 -25.78 14.43 -30.81
CA ASP A 235 -25.99 15.30 -29.65
C ASP A 235 -25.57 14.69 -28.29
N PHE A 236 -24.28 14.33 -28.13
CA PHE A 236 -23.74 14.18 -26.77
C PHE A 236 -23.85 15.54 -26.10
N ASN A 237 -24.93 15.73 -25.37
CA ASN A 237 -25.15 16.90 -24.55
C ASN A 237 -24.88 16.49 -23.11
N ARG A 238 -23.82 17.06 -22.53
CA ARG A 238 -23.42 16.86 -21.13
C ARG A 238 -24.57 17.09 -20.16
N ASP A 239 -25.47 18.02 -20.47
CA ASP A 239 -26.66 18.34 -19.66
C ASP A 239 -27.71 17.23 -19.66
N THR A 240 -27.62 16.28 -20.60
CA THR A 240 -28.50 15.10 -20.67
C THR A 240 -27.92 13.88 -19.98
N VAL A 241 -26.67 13.95 -19.50
CA VAL A 241 -26.09 12.87 -18.70
C VAL A 241 -26.73 12.90 -17.32
N ASN A 242 -27.26 11.77 -16.90
CA ASN A 242 -27.90 11.61 -15.59
C ASN A 242 -27.29 10.41 -14.86
N HIS A 243 -27.65 10.24 -13.58
CA HIS A 243 -27.17 9.13 -12.76
C HIS A 243 -27.38 7.77 -13.40
N ASN A 244 -28.53 7.51 -14.03
CA ASN A 244 -28.82 6.20 -14.61
C ASN A 244 -27.83 5.83 -15.73
N LYS A 245 -27.39 6.79 -16.55
CA LYS A 245 -26.36 6.57 -17.56
C LYS A 245 -25.02 6.24 -16.91
N LEU A 246 -24.58 7.01 -15.92
CA LEU A 246 -23.31 6.77 -15.22
C LEU A 246 -23.29 5.42 -14.48
N ILE A 247 -24.39 5.07 -13.83
CA ILE A 247 -24.59 3.77 -13.16
C ILE A 247 -24.45 2.64 -14.15
N HIS A 248 -25.09 2.75 -15.33
CA HIS A 248 -25.00 1.73 -16.36
C HIS A 248 -23.57 1.56 -16.87
N ILE A 249 -22.85 2.66 -17.13
CA ILE A 249 -21.44 2.62 -17.55
C ILE A 249 -20.59 1.94 -16.46
N PHE A 250 -20.73 2.37 -15.19
CA PHE A 250 -20.00 1.78 -14.08
C PHE A 250 -20.23 0.27 -13.99
N ALA A 251 -21.50 -0.15 -13.93
CA ALA A 251 -21.85 -1.57 -13.77
C ALA A 251 -21.33 -2.42 -14.94
N TYR A 252 -21.36 -1.88 -16.16
CA TYR A 252 -20.82 -2.57 -17.33
C TYR A 252 -19.30 -2.73 -17.25
N LEU A 253 -18.57 -1.65 -16.95
CA LEU A 253 -17.12 -1.66 -16.78
C LEU A 253 -16.69 -2.57 -15.62
N PHE A 254 -17.42 -2.52 -14.50
CA PHE A 254 -17.14 -3.33 -13.32
C PHE A 254 -17.34 -4.81 -13.60
N LYS A 255 -18.44 -5.17 -14.30
CA LYS A 255 -18.68 -6.56 -14.74
C LYS A 255 -17.54 -7.06 -15.62
N TYR A 256 -17.05 -6.25 -16.55
CA TYR A 256 -15.91 -6.61 -17.38
C TYR A 256 -14.63 -6.77 -16.54
N ARG A 257 -14.39 -5.86 -15.59
CA ARG A 257 -13.26 -5.95 -14.66
C ARG A 257 -13.26 -7.23 -13.83
N MET A 258 -14.43 -7.70 -13.38
CA MET A 258 -14.57 -8.97 -12.66
C MET A 258 -14.20 -10.19 -13.54
N VAL A 259 -14.54 -10.16 -14.83
CA VAL A 259 -14.15 -11.22 -15.79
C VAL A 259 -12.64 -11.24 -15.96
N LEU A 260 -12.02 -10.06 -16.07
CA LEU A 260 -10.56 -9.93 -16.13
C LEU A 260 -9.91 -10.43 -14.83
N GLU A 261 -10.45 -10.10 -13.65
CA GLU A 261 -9.86 -10.52 -12.37
C GLU A 261 -9.75 -12.05 -12.28
N ARG A 262 -10.83 -12.76 -12.60
CA ARG A 262 -10.84 -14.23 -12.60
C ARG A 262 -9.81 -14.82 -13.55
N THR A 263 -9.57 -14.14 -14.67
CA THR A 263 -8.57 -14.55 -15.67
C THR A 263 -7.15 -14.30 -15.16
N LEU A 264 -6.92 -13.16 -14.52
CA LEU A 264 -5.61 -12.80 -13.94
C LEU A 264 -5.25 -13.64 -12.71
N GLN A 265 -6.26 -14.04 -11.94
CA GLN A 265 -6.13 -14.87 -10.76
C GLN A 265 -6.12 -16.37 -11.07
N TYR A 266 -6.02 -16.78 -12.34
CA TYR A 266 -6.08 -18.20 -12.74
C TYR A 266 -5.05 -19.08 -11.99
N ASN A 267 -3.86 -18.55 -11.69
CA ASN A 267 -2.82 -19.23 -10.93
C ASN A 267 -2.82 -18.93 -9.43
N SER A 268 -3.78 -18.13 -8.93
CA SER A 268 -3.90 -17.86 -7.49
C SER A 268 -4.28 -19.16 -6.75
N GLY A 269 -3.67 -19.41 -5.59
CA GLY A 269 -3.91 -20.61 -4.77
C GLY A 269 -3.01 -21.82 -5.06
N TRP A 270 -2.14 -21.77 -6.08
CA TRP A 270 -1.17 -22.84 -6.36
C TRP A 270 0.09 -22.74 -5.47
N LEU A 271 -0.08 -22.85 -4.14
CA LEU A 271 1.03 -22.81 -3.17
C LEU A 271 1.80 -24.14 -3.04
N GLU A 272 1.16 -25.28 -3.34
CA GLU A 272 1.74 -26.61 -3.07
C GLU A 272 2.52 -27.22 -4.25
N GLY A 273 2.50 -26.58 -5.40
CA GLY A 273 3.10 -27.11 -6.64
C GLY A 273 4.61 -26.87 -6.80
N TYR A 274 5.23 -26.09 -5.91
CA TYR A 274 6.58 -25.56 -6.13
C TYR A 274 7.71 -26.61 -6.21
N GLY A 275 7.44 -27.89 -5.90
CA GLY A 275 8.40 -28.99 -6.08
C GLY A 275 8.41 -29.63 -7.48
N ALA A 276 7.35 -29.46 -8.27
CA ALA A 276 7.17 -30.20 -9.51
C ALA A 276 7.41 -29.33 -10.76
N THR A 277 8.37 -29.74 -11.59
CA THR A 277 8.74 -29.02 -12.83
C THR A 277 7.56 -28.80 -13.77
N TRP A 278 6.63 -29.75 -13.89
CA TRP A 278 5.45 -29.59 -14.76
C TRP A 278 4.47 -28.53 -14.23
N VAL A 279 4.31 -28.38 -12.91
CA VAL A 279 3.47 -27.32 -12.33
C VAL A 279 4.09 -25.96 -12.58
N ARG A 280 5.41 -25.82 -12.37
CA ARG A 280 6.16 -24.59 -12.70
C ARG A 280 6.04 -24.24 -14.19
N TYR A 281 6.12 -25.23 -15.08
CA TYR A 281 5.93 -25.01 -16.51
C TYR A 281 4.52 -24.50 -16.85
N MET A 282 3.46 -25.09 -16.26
CA MET A 282 2.09 -24.63 -16.49
C MET A 282 1.87 -23.20 -15.98
N ILE A 283 2.37 -22.88 -14.78
CA ILE A 283 2.30 -21.53 -14.20
C ILE A 283 3.06 -20.54 -15.09
N ASP A 284 4.31 -20.83 -15.47
CA ASP A 284 5.13 -19.99 -16.35
C ASP A 284 4.42 -19.70 -17.69
N LYS A 285 3.86 -20.73 -18.33
CA LYS A 285 3.18 -20.55 -19.62
C LYS A 285 1.89 -19.75 -19.50
N THR A 286 1.11 -19.98 -18.45
CA THR A 286 -0.14 -19.25 -18.23
C THR A 286 0.10 -17.81 -17.78
N GLU A 287 1.10 -17.55 -16.94
CA GLU A 287 1.54 -16.18 -16.60
C GLU A 287 2.05 -15.42 -17.83
N GLY A 288 2.76 -16.10 -18.72
CA GLY A 288 3.20 -15.51 -19.99
C GLY A 288 2.05 -15.05 -20.89
N PHE A 289 0.89 -15.70 -20.84
CA PHE A 289 -0.32 -15.23 -21.54
C PHE A 289 -0.98 -14.03 -20.85
N LEU A 290 -0.72 -13.82 -19.55
CA LEU A 290 -1.21 -12.70 -18.75
C LEU A 290 -0.20 -11.53 -18.74
N ASN A 291 0.41 -11.25 -19.89
CA ASN A 291 1.55 -10.35 -20.09
C ASN A 291 1.33 -8.88 -19.64
N GLU A 292 2.38 -8.05 -19.75
CA GLU A 292 2.36 -6.64 -19.35
C GLU A 292 1.31 -5.80 -20.08
N GLU A 293 0.99 -6.11 -21.34
CA GLU A 293 -0.03 -5.39 -22.11
C GLU A 293 -1.42 -5.52 -21.45
N ASN A 294 -1.78 -6.72 -21.00
CA ASN A 294 -3.02 -6.95 -20.26
C ASN A 294 -3.08 -6.13 -18.96
N ARG A 295 -1.95 -5.97 -18.27
CA ARG A 295 -1.87 -5.18 -17.02
C ARG A 295 -2.07 -3.68 -17.27
N ALA A 296 -1.62 -3.16 -18.41
CA ALA A 296 -1.85 -1.76 -18.78
C ALA A 296 -3.34 -1.48 -19.02
N TYR A 297 -4.05 -2.38 -19.71
CA TYR A 297 -5.50 -2.26 -19.92
C TYR A 297 -6.30 -2.37 -18.62
N VAL A 298 -5.91 -3.28 -17.73
CA VAL A 298 -6.53 -3.41 -16.39
C VAL A 298 -6.36 -2.13 -15.60
N LYS A 299 -5.16 -1.54 -15.60
CA LYS A 299 -4.89 -0.27 -14.93
C LYS A 299 -5.75 0.87 -15.50
N TYR A 300 -5.91 0.94 -16.83
CA TYR A 300 -6.77 1.92 -17.46
C TYR A 300 -8.24 1.74 -17.03
N LEU A 301 -8.75 0.51 -17.03
CA LEU A 301 -10.10 0.18 -16.56
C LEU A 301 -10.30 0.51 -15.07
N ASP A 302 -9.32 0.18 -14.23
CA ASP A 302 -9.33 0.49 -12.80
C ASP A 302 -9.39 2.00 -12.59
N ASN A 303 -8.63 2.78 -13.35
CA ASN A 303 -8.68 4.25 -13.28
C ASN A 303 -10.09 4.77 -13.62
N LEU A 304 -10.75 4.26 -14.67
CA LEU A 304 -12.12 4.66 -15.01
C LEU A 304 -13.11 4.35 -13.89
N LEU A 305 -13.04 3.15 -13.31
CA LEU A 305 -13.88 2.76 -12.17
C LEU A 305 -13.60 3.63 -10.95
N CYS A 306 -12.32 3.93 -10.70
CA CYS A 306 -11.88 4.75 -9.58
C CYS A 306 -12.42 6.19 -9.66
N VAL A 307 -12.46 6.80 -10.84
CA VAL A 307 -13.09 8.12 -11.02
C VAL A 307 -14.57 8.11 -10.60
N ALA A 308 -15.29 7.02 -10.85
CA ALA A 308 -16.66 6.88 -10.38
C ALA A 308 -16.75 6.68 -8.85
N ILE A 309 -15.85 5.89 -8.25
CA ILE A 309 -15.80 5.62 -6.81
C ILE A 309 -15.60 6.91 -6.03
N ASP A 310 -14.59 7.69 -6.42
CA ASP A 310 -14.23 8.95 -5.81
C ASP A 310 -13.76 9.97 -6.87
N PRO A 311 -14.66 10.88 -7.27
CA PRO A 311 -14.33 11.92 -8.24
C PRO A 311 -13.42 13.01 -7.66
N TYR A 312 -13.28 13.10 -6.34
CA TYR A 312 -12.50 14.14 -5.67
C TYR A 312 -11.03 13.77 -5.41
N GLN A 313 -10.62 12.54 -5.73
CA GLN A 313 -9.25 12.03 -5.57
C GLN A 313 -8.72 12.17 -4.13
N GLN A 314 -9.59 11.90 -3.16
CA GLN A 314 -9.32 11.93 -1.73
C GLN A 314 -8.25 10.89 -1.35
N GLN A 315 -7.51 11.20 -0.29
CA GLN A 315 -6.49 10.31 0.26
C GLN A 315 -6.56 10.36 1.78
N TYR A 316 -6.42 9.20 2.42
CA TYR A 316 -6.49 9.09 3.87
C TYR A 316 -5.28 8.32 4.41
N LYS A 317 -4.65 8.82 5.46
CA LYS A 317 -3.65 8.03 6.19
C LYS A 317 -4.36 6.95 7.01
N LYS A 318 -3.73 5.78 7.20
CA LYS A 318 -4.32 4.67 8.00
C LYS A 318 -4.78 5.13 9.40
N TYR A 319 -4.03 6.00 10.06
CA TYR A 319 -4.38 6.50 11.40
C TYR A 319 -5.65 7.35 11.38
N GLU A 320 -5.92 8.07 10.29
CA GLU A 320 -7.18 8.80 10.11
C GLU A 320 -8.35 7.85 9.92
N LEU A 321 -8.13 6.77 9.16
CA LEU A 321 -9.11 5.71 8.99
C LEU A 321 -9.44 5.01 10.31
N ILE A 322 -8.43 4.73 11.13
CA ILE A 322 -8.61 4.15 12.47
C ILE A 322 -9.38 5.12 13.38
N GLU A 323 -8.89 6.36 13.53
CA GLU A 323 -9.46 7.34 14.47
C GLU A 323 -10.88 7.80 14.09
N LYS A 324 -11.16 8.04 12.80
CA LYS A 324 -12.41 8.66 12.35
C LYS A 324 -13.45 7.68 11.82
N TYR A 325 -13.01 6.54 11.28
CA TYR A 325 -13.87 5.62 10.51
C TYR A 325 -13.84 4.18 11.03
N GLY A 326 -13.13 3.90 12.13
CA GLY A 326 -13.11 2.58 12.77
C GLY A 326 -12.39 1.51 11.95
N TYR A 327 -11.46 1.89 11.08
CA TYR A 327 -10.65 0.94 10.31
C TYR A 327 -9.85 0.02 11.24
N PRO A 328 -9.92 -1.31 11.08
CA PRO A 328 -9.23 -2.23 11.99
C PRO A 328 -7.72 -2.21 11.76
N ASP A 329 -6.96 -2.00 12.85
CA ASP A 329 -5.49 -2.09 12.85
C ASP A 329 -5.04 -3.52 13.18
N VAL A 330 -5.13 -4.39 12.17
CA VAL A 330 -4.76 -5.81 12.28
C VAL A 330 -3.77 -6.20 11.19
N ASP A 331 -2.95 -7.20 11.47
CA ASP A 331 -2.08 -7.82 10.47
C ASP A 331 -2.85 -8.95 9.76
N LEU A 332 -3.43 -8.64 8.60
CA LEU A 332 -4.16 -9.64 7.82
C LEU A 332 -3.29 -10.80 7.36
N ARG A 333 -1.97 -10.63 7.19
CA ARG A 333 -1.11 -11.73 6.74
C ARG A 333 -0.90 -12.75 7.85
N ASP A 334 -0.74 -12.27 9.08
CA ASP A 334 -0.66 -13.10 10.29
C ASP A 334 -1.98 -13.86 10.49
N ILE A 335 -3.10 -13.14 10.39
CA ILE A 335 -4.45 -13.73 10.51
C ILE A 335 -4.72 -14.74 9.38
N ASP A 336 -4.35 -14.44 8.14
CA ASP A 336 -4.56 -15.38 7.04
C ASP A 336 -3.74 -16.66 7.24
N ALA A 337 -2.52 -16.57 7.77
CA ALA A 337 -1.66 -17.73 8.01
C ALA A 337 -2.26 -18.72 9.03
N ASP A 338 -3.02 -18.23 10.01
CA ASP A 338 -3.72 -19.04 11.00
C ASP A 338 -4.99 -19.73 10.44
N TYR A 339 -5.49 -19.27 9.30
CA TYR A 339 -6.76 -19.70 8.69
C TYR A 339 -6.57 -20.37 7.31
N TYR A 340 -5.32 -20.69 6.96
CA TYR A 340 -4.95 -21.38 5.73
C TYR A 340 -5.04 -22.90 5.81
#